data_AF-A0A2K6M636-F1
#
_entry.id   AF-A0A2K6M636-F1
#
_cell.length_a   1.000
_cell.length_b   1.000
_cell.length_c   1.000
_cell.angle_alpha   90.00
_cell.angle_beta   90.00
_cell.angle_gamma   90.00
#
_symmetry.space_group_name_H-M   'P 1'
#
loop_
_entity.id
_entity.type
_entity.pdbx_description
1 polymer ?
#
loop_
_entity_poly.entity_id
_entity_poly.type
_entity_poly.pdbx_seq_one_letter_code
_entity_poly.pdbx_strand_id
1 'polypeptide(L)'
;MYPRRTRAAPEDRLRGCAVPSTMLLLFAYLAYLALGTGVFWTLEGRAEQDSSRSFQRDKWELLQNFTCLDRPALDSLIRDVIQAYKNGASLLSNTTSMGRWELLGSFFFSVSTITTIGYGNLSPNTMAARLFCIFFALVGIPFNLVVLNRLGHLMQQGVNHCSSRLGGTWQDPGKARWLAGSGALLSGLLLFLLLPPLLFSHMEGWSYMEGFYFAFITLSTVGFGDYVIASCLLSDTRKPNRDWQTLERTLKSSGGLLKYRLLAGHGGSRL
;
A
#
# COMPACT_ATOMS: atom_id res chain seq x y z
N MET A 1 69.41 37.40 -32.72
CA MET A 1 69.39 36.42 -33.84
C MET A 1 68.00 35.76 -33.86
N TYR A 2 67.10 36.24 -34.71
CA TYR A 2 65.81 35.61 -35.07
C TYR A 2 66.10 34.38 -35.99
N PRO A 3 65.12 33.50 -36.34
CA PRO A 3 64.33 32.56 -35.53
C PRO A 3 64.46 31.10 -36.06
N ARG A 4 63.78 30.12 -35.46
CA ARG A 4 63.35 28.91 -36.20
C ARG A 4 61.86 28.64 -35.98
N ARG A 5 61.14 28.63 -37.10
CA ARG A 5 59.70 28.44 -37.27
C ARG A 5 59.53 27.10 -38.00
N THR A 6 58.76 26.16 -37.45
CA THR A 6 58.14 24.97 -38.11
C THR A 6 57.57 24.09 -36.99
N ARG A 7 56.33 23.59 -36.96
CA ARG A 7 55.17 23.56 -37.86
C ARG A 7 53.93 23.60 -36.97
N ALA A 8 52.91 24.37 -37.35
CA ALA A 8 51.56 24.13 -36.88
C ALA A 8 51.05 22.83 -37.53
N ALA A 9 50.66 21.84 -36.72
CA ALA A 9 49.83 20.73 -37.17
C ALA A 9 48.36 21.19 -37.13
N PRO A 10 47.52 20.79 -38.09
CA PRO A 10 46.13 21.21 -38.11
C PRO A 10 45.40 20.55 -36.92
N GLU A 11 44.71 21.38 -36.12
CA GLU A 11 43.69 20.91 -35.20
C GLU A 11 42.50 20.39 -36.01
N ASP A 12 42.53 19.12 -36.40
CA ASP A 12 41.31 18.39 -36.74
C ASP A 12 40.57 18.06 -35.45
N ARG A 13 39.96 19.09 -34.86
CA ARG A 13 38.86 18.90 -33.91
C ARG A 13 37.68 18.36 -34.69
N LEU A 14 37.58 17.04 -34.76
CA LEU A 14 36.33 16.35 -34.98
C LEU A 14 35.31 16.94 -34.00
N ARG A 15 34.44 17.83 -34.50
CA ARG A 15 33.20 18.20 -33.83
C ARG A 15 32.31 16.98 -33.83
N GLY A 16 32.60 16.03 -32.95
CA GLY A 16 31.59 15.09 -32.52
C GLY A 16 30.44 15.91 -31.96
N CYS A 17 29.25 15.76 -32.54
CA CYS A 17 28.01 16.25 -31.94
C CYS A 17 27.86 15.57 -30.57
N ALA A 18 28.45 16.17 -29.54
CA ALA A 18 28.20 15.79 -28.17
C ALA A 18 26.73 16.12 -27.92
N VAL A 19 25.87 15.11 -28.01
CA VAL A 19 24.50 15.21 -27.51
C VAL A 19 24.63 15.69 -26.07
N PRO A 20 24.06 16.85 -25.70
CA PRO A 20 24.20 17.36 -24.35
C PRO A 20 23.69 16.28 -23.39
N SER A 21 24.47 15.97 -22.35
CA SER A 21 24.20 14.86 -21.41
C SER A 21 22.76 14.86 -20.86
N THR A 22 22.12 16.03 -20.81
CA THR A 22 20.71 16.22 -20.46
C THR A 22 19.72 15.59 -21.45
N MET A 23 19.98 15.67 -22.76
CA MET A 23 19.13 15.06 -23.80
C MET A 23 19.25 13.53 -23.80
N LEU A 24 20.44 13.00 -23.51
CA LEU A 24 20.65 11.57 -23.33
C LEU A 24 19.88 11.06 -22.10
N LEU A 25 19.92 11.78 -20.98
CA LEU A 25 19.17 11.46 -19.77
C LEU A 25 17.66 11.49 -20.02
N LEU A 26 17.16 12.52 -20.70
CA LEU A 26 15.74 12.65 -21.04
C LEU A 26 15.28 11.49 -21.94
N PHE A 27 16.08 11.14 -22.95
CA PHE A 27 15.77 10.01 -23.83
C PHE A 27 15.73 8.68 -23.06
N ALA A 28 16.71 8.44 -22.19
CA ALA A 28 16.72 7.23 -21.34
C ALA A 28 15.49 7.16 -20.42
N TYR A 29 15.07 8.29 -19.84
CA TYR A 29 13.87 8.36 -19.01
C TYR A 29 12.59 8.08 -19.81
N LEU A 30 12.44 8.69 -20.98
CA LEU A 30 11.29 8.43 -21.86
C LEU A 30 11.25 6.97 -22.35
N ALA A 31 12.41 6.38 -22.67
CA ALA A 31 12.50 4.98 -23.04
C ALA A 31 12.08 4.05 -21.88
N TYR A 32 12.48 4.36 -20.65
CA TYR A 32 12.07 3.61 -19.46
C TYR A 32 10.55 3.69 -19.23
N LEU A 33 9.94 4.87 -19.38
CA LEU A 33 8.48 5.04 -19.29
C LEU A 33 7.73 4.31 -20.40
N ALA A 34 8.27 4.32 -21.63
CA ALA A 34 7.67 3.60 -22.75
C ALA A 34 7.72 2.08 -22.52
N LEU A 35 8.83 1.56 -21.99
CA LEU A 35 8.95 0.15 -21.59
C LEU A 35 7.92 -0.21 -20.53
N GLY A 36 7.82 0.58 -19.46
CA GLY A 36 6.82 0.38 -18.40
C GLY A 36 5.38 0.38 -18.95
N THR A 37 5.05 1.36 -19.80
CA THR A 37 3.74 1.45 -20.48
C THR A 37 3.44 0.19 -21.28
N GLY A 38 4.39 -0.30 -22.09
CA GLY A 38 4.19 -1.50 -22.90
C GLY A 38 3.97 -2.76 -22.05
N VAL A 39 4.73 -2.91 -20.96
CA VAL A 39 4.58 -4.05 -20.05
C VAL A 39 3.22 -4.02 -19.33
N PHE A 40 2.85 -2.90 -18.71
CA PHE A 40 1.56 -2.81 -18.02
C PHE A 40 0.38 -2.94 -18.98
N TRP A 41 0.44 -2.32 -20.16
CA TRP A 41 -0.63 -2.44 -21.15
C TRP A 41 -0.85 -3.88 -21.61
N THR A 42 0.21 -4.67 -21.73
CA THR A 42 0.09 -6.08 -22.16
C THR A 42 -0.34 -7.01 -21.03
N LEU A 43 0.17 -6.81 -19.81
CA LEU A 43 -0.15 -7.63 -18.65
C LEU A 43 -1.56 -7.31 -18.11
N GLU A 44 -1.84 -6.04 -17.83
CA GLU A 44 -3.09 -5.60 -17.19
C GLU A 44 -4.21 -5.38 -18.22
N GLY A 45 -3.89 -4.93 -19.43
CA GLY A 45 -4.91 -4.62 -20.44
C GLY A 45 -5.73 -5.84 -20.86
N ARG A 46 -5.14 -7.04 -20.85
CA ARG A 46 -5.89 -8.29 -21.09
C ARG A 46 -6.75 -8.67 -19.90
N ALA A 47 -6.20 -8.58 -18.69
CA ALA A 47 -6.91 -8.90 -17.46
C ALA A 47 -8.12 -7.97 -17.23
N GLU A 48 -7.98 -6.68 -17.50
CA GLU A 48 -9.07 -5.69 -17.42
C GLU A 48 -10.21 -6.01 -18.39
N GLN A 49 -9.87 -6.39 -19.63
CA GLN A 49 -10.85 -6.73 -20.66
C GLN A 49 -11.66 -7.97 -20.29
N ASP A 50 -11.00 -8.99 -19.70
CA ASP A 50 -11.66 -10.22 -19.25
C ASP A 50 -12.52 -9.98 -18.01
N SER A 51 -12.02 -9.22 -17.04
CA SER A 51 -12.79 -8.80 -15.85
C SER A 51 -14.05 -8.01 -16.24
N SER A 52 -13.93 -7.07 -17.17
CA SER A 52 -15.05 -6.28 -17.69
C SER A 52 -16.11 -7.14 -18.38
N ARG A 53 -15.68 -8.16 -19.14
CA ARG A 53 -16.60 -9.13 -19.77
C ARG A 53 -17.30 -9.99 -18.74
N SER A 54 -16.58 -10.47 -17.72
CA SER A 54 -17.19 -11.25 -16.62
C SER A 54 -18.24 -10.42 -15.91
N PHE A 55 -17.94 -9.17 -15.54
CA PHE A 55 -18.89 -8.29 -14.88
C PHE A 55 -20.16 -8.04 -15.72
N GLN A 56 -20.02 -7.80 -17.04
CA GLN A 56 -21.18 -7.64 -17.92
C GLN A 56 -22.00 -8.93 -18.05
N ARG A 57 -21.34 -10.09 -18.05
CA ARG A 57 -22.02 -11.38 -18.05
C ARG A 57 -22.80 -11.59 -16.77
N ASP A 58 -22.20 -11.37 -15.61
CA ASP A 58 -22.85 -11.53 -14.30
C ASP A 58 -24.04 -10.55 -14.16
N LYS A 59 -23.89 -9.32 -14.65
CA LYS A 59 -24.99 -8.34 -14.76
C LYS A 59 -26.13 -8.85 -15.65
N TRP A 60 -25.81 -9.47 -16.79
CA TRP A 60 -26.80 -10.02 -17.71
C TRP A 60 -27.52 -11.24 -17.12
N GLU A 61 -26.79 -12.14 -16.47
CA GLU A 61 -27.37 -13.31 -15.79
C GLU A 61 -28.33 -12.88 -14.67
N LEU A 62 -27.99 -11.83 -13.92
CA LEU A 62 -28.87 -11.28 -12.89
C LEU A 62 -30.18 -10.74 -13.48
N LEU A 63 -30.11 -10.01 -14.59
CA LEU A 63 -31.29 -9.46 -15.29
C LEU A 63 -32.17 -10.57 -15.89
N GLN A 64 -31.58 -11.67 -16.34
CA GLN A 64 -32.34 -12.83 -16.82
C GLN A 64 -33.04 -13.57 -15.68
N ASN A 65 -32.39 -13.70 -14.52
CA ASN A 65 -32.94 -14.40 -13.36
C ASN A 65 -34.04 -13.59 -12.65
N PHE A 66 -33.95 -12.26 -12.67
CA PHE A 66 -34.90 -11.35 -12.05
C PHE A 66 -35.59 -10.46 -13.09
N THR A 67 -36.66 -10.97 -13.70
CA THR A 67 -37.44 -10.26 -14.73
C THR A 67 -38.16 -9.01 -14.22
N CYS A 68 -38.27 -8.83 -12.90
CA CYS A 68 -38.80 -7.62 -12.27
C CYS A 68 -37.77 -6.50 -12.12
N LEU A 69 -36.50 -6.75 -12.47
CA LEU A 69 -35.41 -5.79 -12.33
C LEU A 69 -35.02 -5.21 -13.69
N ASP A 70 -35.39 -3.96 -13.91
CA ASP A 70 -35.02 -3.24 -15.13
C ASP A 70 -33.54 -2.83 -15.14
N ARG A 71 -32.93 -2.82 -16.34
CA ARG A 71 -31.54 -2.33 -16.55
C ARG A 71 -31.26 -0.97 -15.90
N PRO A 72 -32.06 0.10 -16.13
CA PRO A 72 -31.82 1.41 -15.51
C PRO A 72 -31.93 1.39 -13.98
N ALA A 73 -32.82 0.57 -13.41
CA ALA A 73 -32.97 0.43 -11.96
C ALA A 73 -31.74 -0.25 -11.34
N LEU A 74 -31.24 -1.33 -11.97
CA LEU A 74 -30.00 -2.00 -11.56
C LEU A 74 -28.79 -1.07 -11.68
N ASP A 75 -28.69 -0.29 -12.76
CA ASP A 75 -27.61 0.67 -12.93
C ASP A 75 -27.68 1.82 -11.92
N SER A 76 -28.88 2.23 -11.49
CA SER A 76 -29.03 3.19 -10.39
C SER A 76 -28.55 2.60 -9.07
N LEU A 77 -28.98 1.37 -8.75
CA LEU A 77 -28.55 0.68 -7.53
C LEU A 77 -27.03 0.52 -7.48
N ILE A 78 -26.40 0.08 -8.57
CA ILE A 78 -24.94 -0.06 -8.65
C ILE A 78 -24.26 1.29 -8.42
N ARG A 79 -24.77 2.38 -9.02
CA ARG A 79 -24.24 3.73 -8.78
C ARG A 79 -24.36 4.15 -7.32
N ASP A 80 -25.50 3.90 -6.69
CA ASP A 80 -25.75 4.26 -5.30
C ASP A 80 -24.86 3.44 -4.34
N VAL A 81 -24.67 2.15 -4.62
CA VAL A 81 -23.73 1.26 -3.91
C VAL A 81 -22.30 1.77 -4.06
N ILE A 82 -21.85 2.10 -5.28
CA ILE A 82 -20.50 2.67 -5.51
C ILE A 82 -20.34 3.99 -4.75
N GLN A 83 -21.36 4.85 -4.77
CA GLN A 83 -21.34 6.14 -4.07
C GLN A 83 -21.27 5.96 -2.56
N ALA A 84 -22.06 5.03 -2.00
CA ALA A 84 -22.02 4.70 -0.58
C ALA A 84 -20.64 4.16 -0.17
N TYR A 85 -20.03 3.29 -0.99
CA TYR A 85 -18.68 2.78 -0.76
C TYR A 85 -17.62 3.90 -0.79
N LYS A 86 -17.68 4.78 -1.79
CA LYS A 86 -16.81 5.97 -1.89
C LYS A 86 -16.96 6.89 -0.68
N ASN A 87 -18.18 7.05 -0.18
CA ASN A 87 -18.49 7.88 0.98
C ASN A 87 -18.06 7.26 2.33
N GLY A 88 -17.64 6.00 2.36
CA GLY A 88 -17.17 5.36 3.59
C GLY A 88 -18.06 4.25 4.14
N ALA A 89 -19.21 3.96 3.52
CA ALA A 89 -20.14 2.96 4.02
C ALA A 89 -19.65 1.53 3.71
N SER A 90 -19.58 0.68 4.73
CA SER A 90 -19.33 -0.75 4.57
C SER A 90 -20.64 -1.45 4.18
N LEU A 91 -20.78 -1.84 2.91
CA LEU A 91 -22.04 -2.33 2.34
C LEU A 91 -22.35 -3.80 2.66
N LEU A 92 -21.38 -4.56 3.14
CA LEU A 92 -21.47 -6.02 3.27
C LEU A 92 -21.23 -6.57 4.69
N SER A 93 -21.19 -5.73 5.74
CA SER A 93 -20.90 -6.19 7.09
C SER A 93 -22.10 -6.05 8.02
N ASN A 94 -22.57 -7.17 8.57
CA ASN A 94 -23.56 -7.25 9.66
C ASN A 94 -22.96 -6.86 11.03
N THR A 95 -21.92 -6.03 11.03
CA THR A 95 -21.25 -5.53 12.23
C THR A 95 -21.41 -4.02 12.27
N THR A 96 -21.87 -3.52 13.42
CA THR A 96 -21.83 -2.09 13.72
C THR A 96 -20.40 -1.58 13.51
N SER A 97 -20.27 -0.76 12.46
CA SER A 97 -19.10 0.01 12.02
C SER A 97 -17.90 -0.02 12.98
N MET A 98 -16.90 -0.86 12.69
CA MET A 98 -15.54 -0.45 13.04
C MET A 98 -15.06 0.49 11.94
N GLY A 99 -14.95 1.76 12.31
CA GLY A 99 -14.92 2.87 11.38
C GLY A 99 -13.55 3.01 10.70
N ARG A 100 -13.56 3.26 9.39
CA ARG A 100 -12.42 3.79 8.63
C ARG A 100 -11.74 4.99 9.31
N TRP A 101 -12.47 5.73 10.14
CA TRP A 101 -12.02 6.88 10.94
C TRP A 101 -11.89 6.59 12.44
N GLU A 102 -11.70 5.34 12.87
CA GLU A 102 -11.29 5.05 14.25
C GLU A 102 -9.89 5.61 14.55
N LEU A 103 -9.49 5.61 15.82
CA LEU A 103 -8.22 6.18 16.26
C LEU A 103 -7.03 5.66 15.44
N LEU A 104 -6.98 4.34 15.23
CA LEU A 104 -5.90 3.70 14.47
C LEU A 104 -5.94 4.06 12.98
N GLY A 105 -7.13 4.08 12.37
CA GLY A 105 -7.31 4.49 10.96
C GLY A 105 -6.97 5.96 10.72
N SER A 106 -7.35 6.84 11.66
CA SER A 106 -7.03 8.27 11.62
C SER A 106 -5.54 8.54 11.84
N PHE A 107 -4.89 7.79 12.74
CA PHE A 107 -3.44 7.84 12.93
C PHE A 107 -2.71 7.39 11.66
N PHE A 108 -3.14 6.28 11.05
CA PHE A 108 -2.56 5.78 9.81
C PHE A 108 -2.73 6.74 8.63
N PHE A 109 -3.91 7.35 8.49
CA PHE A 109 -4.15 8.42 7.52
C PHE A 109 -3.20 9.61 7.76
N SER A 110 -3.02 10.02 9.02
CA SER A 110 -2.14 11.14 9.37
C SER A 110 -0.68 10.84 9.03
N VAL A 111 -0.17 9.66 9.41
CA VAL A 111 1.19 9.21 9.09
C VAL A 111 1.38 9.14 7.58
N SER A 112 0.50 8.45 6.85
CA SER A 112 0.61 8.31 5.39
C SER A 112 0.52 9.65 4.64
N THR A 113 -0.18 10.64 5.20
CA THR A 113 -0.24 12.01 4.65
C THR A 113 1.10 12.75 4.83
N ILE A 114 1.68 12.75 6.03
CA ILE A 114 2.95 13.45 6.30
C ILE A 114 4.16 12.75 5.66
N THR A 115 4.11 11.44 5.47
CA THR A 115 5.14 10.65 4.79
C THR A 115 4.98 10.64 3.28
N THR A 116 4.01 11.39 2.74
CA THR A 116 3.70 11.50 1.31
C THR A 116 3.42 10.16 0.62
N ILE A 117 2.99 9.14 1.38
CA ILE A 117 2.59 7.84 0.83
C ILE A 117 1.20 7.96 0.21
N GLY A 118 0.26 8.55 0.95
CA GLY A 118 -1.06 8.94 0.44
C GLY A 118 -1.84 7.84 -0.29
N TYR A 119 -2.11 6.70 0.37
CA TYR A 119 -2.78 5.53 -0.22
C TYR A 119 -4.09 5.80 -1.00
N GLY A 120 -4.79 6.91 -0.77
CA GLY A 120 -6.00 7.28 -1.51
C GLY A 120 -7.25 6.47 -1.16
N ASN A 121 -7.10 5.32 -0.51
CA ASN A 121 -8.18 4.50 0.04
C ASN A 121 -8.96 5.23 1.16
N LEU A 122 -8.40 6.26 1.79
CA LEU A 122 -9.01 7.11 2.81
C LEU A 122 -8.78 8.57 2.42
N SER A 123 -9.84 9.37 2.37
CA SER A 123 -9.73 10.79 2.06
C SER A 123 -10.79 11.63 2.78
N PRO A 124 -10.47 12.87 3.19
CA PRO A 124 -11.40 13.73 3.89
C PRO A 124 -12.53 14.20 2.97
N ASN A 125 -13.76 13.88 3.35
CA ASN A 125 -14.96 14.25 2.59
C ASN A 125 -15.51 15.63 2.96
N THR A 126 -15.33 16.06 4.21
CA THR A 126 -15.86 17.35 4.67
C THR A 126 -14.93 18.50 4.27
N MET A 127 -15.51 19.67 3.97
CA MET A 127 -14.75 20.87 3.62
C MET A 127 -13.76 21.27 4.73
N ALA A 128 -14.20 21.21 6.00
CA ALA A 128 -13.34 21.49 7.15
C ALA A 128 -12.13 20.55 7.23
N ALA A 129 -12.33 19.24 7.05
CA ALA A 129 -11.23 18.26 7.09
C ALA A 129 -10.28 18.42 5.90
N ARG A 130 -10.78 18.81 4.72
CA ARG A 130 -9.94 19.11 3.55
C ARG A 130 -9.04 20.33 3.80
N LEU A 131 -9.61 21.42 4.32
CA LEU A 131 -8.83 22.60 4.68
C LEU A 131 -7.79 22.29 5.75
N PHE A 132 -8.18 21.57 6.81
CA PHE A 132 -7.24 21.10 7.82
C PHE A 132 -6.12 20.26 7.22
N CYS A 133 -6.44 19.30 6.34
CA CYS A 133 -5.46 18.44 5.69
C CYS A 133 -4.41 19.24 4.89
N ILE A 134 -4.83 20.31 4.21
CA ILE A 134 -3.90 21.19 3.47
C ILE A 134 -2.87 21.83 4.42
N PHE A 135 -3.34 22.44 5.52
CA PHE A 135 -2.43 23.06 6.50
C PHE A 135 -1.57 22.02 7.24
N PHE A 136 -2.16 20.88 7.57
CA PHE A 136 -1.49 19.75 8.21
C PHE A 136 -0.36 19.20 7.33
N ALA A 137 -0.59 18.99 6.03
CA ALA A 137 0.42 18.53 5.09
C ALA A 137 1.52 19.57 4.86
N LEU A 138 1.15 20.86 4.77
CA LEU A 138 2.11 21.96 4.54
C LEU A 138 3.18 22.04 5.65
N VAL A 139 2.81 21.80 6.90
CA VAL A 139 3.75 21.78 8.03
C VAL A 139 4.35 20.39 8.25
N GLY A 140 3.53 19.34 8.10
CA GLY A 140 3.89 17.96 8.39
C GLY A 140 4.93 17.38 7.44
N ILE A 141 4.86 17.68 6.14
CA ILE A 141 5.80 17.14 5.14
C ILE A 141 7.23 17.66 5.38
N PRO A 142 7.49 18.98 5.53
CA PRO A 142 8.81 19.48 5.89
C PRO A 142 9.31 18.94 7.23
N PHE A 143 8.42 18.85 8.22
CA PHE A 143 8.76 18.29 9.53
C PHE A 143 9.21 16.83 9.43
N ASN A 144 8.47 16.01 8.68
CA ASN A 144 8.83 14.62 8.43
C ASN A 144 10.19 14.51 7.69
N LEU A 145 10.47 15.38 6.73
CA LEU A 145 11.77 15.41 6.04
C LEU A 145 12.94 15.71 7.00
N VAL A 146 12.76 16.64 7.95
CA VAL A 146 13.77 16.93 8.98
C VAL A 146 13.99 15.72 9.90
N VAL A 147 12.92 15.04 10.31
CA VAL A 147 13.00 13.81 11.10
C VAL A 147 13.74 12.71 10.34
N LEU A 148 13.38 12.47 9.07
CA LEU A 148 14.05 11.50 8.21
C LEU A 148 15.54 11.82 8.03
N ASN A 149 15.89 13.09 7.83
CA ASN A 149 17.29 13.51 7.76
C ASN A 149 18.04 13.22 9.07
N ARG A 150 17.41 13.48 10.22
CA ARG A 150 18.02 13.18 11.54
C ARG A 150 18.18 11.68 11.76
N LEU A 151 17.19 10.87 11.41
CA LEU A 151 17.27 9.41 11.46
C LEU A 151 18.38 8.89 10.56
N GLY A 152 18.50 9.42 9.34
CA GLY A 152 19.60 9.07 8.42
C GLY A 152 20.98 9.36 9.02
N HIS A 153 21.15 10.49 9.69
CA HIS A 153 22.39 10.80 10.41
C HIS A 153 22.67 9.84 11.58
N LEU A 154 21.65 9.45 12.35
CA LEU A 154 21.80 8.48 13.43
C LEU A 154 22.21 7.10 12.90
N MET A 155 21.60 6.66 11.79
CA MET A 155 22.00 5.42 11.12
C MET A 155 23.47 5.51 10.66
N GLN A 156 23.86 6.61 10.01
CA GLN A 156 25.25 6.81 9.57
C GLN A 156 26.24 6.85 10.75
N GLN A 157 25.86 7.46 11.87
CA GLN A 157 26.67 7.45 13.09
C GLN A 157 26.81 6.04 13.67
N GLY A 158 25.74 5.24 13.67
CA GLY A 158 25.78 3.84 14.05
C GLY A 158 26.73 3.02 13.18
N VAL A 159 26.69 3.20 11.86
CA VAL A 159 27.63 2.55 10.92
C VAL A 159 29.06 2.97 11.19
N ASN A 160 29.32 4.27 11.41
CA ASN A 160 30.65 4.76 11.72
C ASN A 160 31.16 4.24 13.08
N HIS A 161 30.26 4.11 14.06
CA HIS A 161 30.59 3.52 15.36
C HIS A 161 31.00 2.05 15.21
N CYS A 162 30.20 1.25 14.50
CA CYS A 162 30.54 -0.14 14.17
C CYS A 162 31.85 -0.24 13.38
N SER A 163 32.05 0.65 12.40
CA SER A 163 33.29 0.71 11.62
C SER A 163 34.51 1.03 12.51
N SER A 164 34.38 1.93 13.47
CA SER A 164 35.46 2.26 14.40
C SER A 164 35.81 1.11 15.36
N ARG A 165 34.81 0.32 15.78
CA ARG A 165 35.00 -0.90 16.59
C ARG A 165 35.71 -2.00 15.79
N LEU A 166 35.32 -2.20 14.52
CA LEU A 166 35.99 -3.14 13.61
C LEU A 166 37.36 -2.64 13.13
N GLY A 167 37.60 -1.33 13.11
CA GLY A 167 38.89 -0.74 12.72
C GLY A 167 40.03 -1.08 13.68
N GLY A 168 39.74 -1.49 14.91
CA GLY A 168 40.75 -2.00 15.85
C GLY A 168 41.42 -3.30 15.42
N THR A 169 40.80 -4.07 14.52
CA THR A 169 41.34 -5.32 13.97
C THR A 169 41.90 -5.19 12.54
N TRP A 170 41.67 -4.07 11.85
CA TRP A 170 42.01 -3.90 10.43
C TRP A 170 42.95 -2.72 10.21
N GLN A 171 44.09 -2.98 9.58
CA GLN A 171 45.19 -2.01 9.40
C GLN A 171 44.88 -0.90 8.38
N ASP A 172 43.86 -1.09 7.52
CA ASP A 172 43.43 -0.14 6.49
C ASP A 172 42.06 0.50 6.80
N PRO A 173 42.01 1.79 7.21
CA PRO A 173 40.76 2.46 7.59
C PRO A 173 39.78 2.64 6.42
N GLY A 174 40.27 2.70 5.17
CA GLY A 174 39.41 2.83 3.98
C GLY A 174 38.60 1.56 3.69
N LYS A 175 39.23 0.38 3.83
CA LYS A 175 38.58 -0.92 3.61
C LYS A 175 37.57 -1.22 4.72
N ALA A 176 37.91 -0.91 5.97
CA ALA A 176 37.01 -1.08 7.12
C ALA A 176 35.72 -0.25 7.00
N ARG A 177 35.79 0.97 6.45
CA ARG A 177 34.62 1.83 6.21
C ARG A 177 33.73 1.30 5.11
N TRP A 178 34.32 0.87 3.99
CA TRP A 178 33.56 0.24 2.90
C TRP A 178 32.89 -1.07 3.34
N LEU A 179 33.60 -1.94 4.07
CA LEU A 179 33.04 -3.19 4.57
C LEU A 179 31.92 -2.96 5.58
N ALA A 180 32.10 -2.02 6.53
CA ALA A 180 31.05 -1.67 7.48
C ALA A 180 29.83 -1.03 6.79
N GLY A 181 30.06 -0.18 5.79
CA GLY A 181 28.99 0.42 4.98
C GLY A 181 28.21 -0.63 4.19
N SER A 182 28.91 -1.50 3.45
CA SER A 182 28.29 -2.59 2.70
C SER A 182 27.56 -3.58 3.62
N GLY A 183 28.15 -3.92 4.76
CA GLY A 183 27.50 -4.78 5.77
C GLY A 183 26.24 -4.15 6.36
N ALA A 184 26.29 -2.85 6.68
CA ALA A 184 25.13 -2.11 7.15
C ALA A 184 24.02 -2.05 6.09
N LEU A 185 24.36 -1.75 4.84
CA LEU A 185 23.42 -1.74 3.72
C LEU A 185 22.78 -3.11 3.50
N LEU A 186 23.58 -4.19 3.50
CA LEU A 186 23.07 -5.55 3.35
C LEU A 186 22.17 -5.94 4.51
N SER A 187 22.56 -5.61 5.76
CA SER A 187 21.74 -5.88 6.93
C SER A 187 20.43 -5.10 6.93
N GLY A 188 20.46 -3.82 6.50
CA GLY A 188 19.27 -2.97 6.38
C GLY A 188 18.34 -3.48 5.29
N LEU A 189 18.89 -3.86 4.13
CA LEU A 189 18.14 -4.48 3.05
C LEU A 189 17.49 -5.79 3.51
N LEU A 190 18.25 -6.69 4.16
CA LEU A 190 17.71 -7.96 4.63
C LEU A 190 16.61 -7.77 5.68
N LEU A 191 16.80 -6.83 6.63
CA LEU A 191 15.79 -6.48 7.63
C LEU A 191 14.53 -5.93 6.96
N PHE A 192 14.69 -5.06 5.95
CA PHE A 192 13.59 -4.51 5.18
C PHE A 192 12.84 -5.57 4.35
N LEU A 193 13.57 -6.53 3.76
CA LEU A 193 12.97 -7.60 2.94
C LEU A 193 12.26 -8.65 3.80
N LEU A 194 12.72 -8.92 5.02
CA LEU A 194 12.18 -9.99 5.86
C LEU A 194 11.16 -9.50 6.89
N LEU A 195 11.46 -8.43 7.63
CA LEU A 195 10.71 -8.08 8.83
C LEU A 195 9.29 -7.54 8.52
N PRO A 196 9.11 -6.49 7.70
CA PRO A 196 7.78 -6.01 7.36
C PRO A 196 6.88 -7.07 6.69
N PRO A 197 7.35 -7.84 5.68
CA PRO A 197 6.49 -8.83 5.02
C PRO A 197 6.05 -9.96 5.95
N LEU A 198 6.94 -10.45 6.82
CA LEU A 198 6.60 -11.46 7.82
C LEU A 198 5.60 -10.91 8.85
N LEU A 199 5.78 -9.66 9.29
CA LEU A 199 4.87 -9.01 10.22
C LEU A 199 3.47 -8.87 9.60
N PHE A 200 3.36 -8.35 8.39
CA PHE A 200 2.06 -8.15 7.72
C PHE A 200 1.40 -9.48 7.35
N SER A 201 2.18 -10.47 6.91
CA SER A 201 1.67 -11.82 6.64
C SER A 201 1.06 -12.45 7.90
N HIS A 202 1.70 -12.31 9.06
CA HIS A 202 1.18 -12.83 10.32
C HIS A 202 -0.02 -12.04 10.87
N MET A 203 -0.02 -10.71 10.73
CA MET A 203 -1.06 -9.85 11.32
C MET A 203 -2.34 -9.79 10.48
N GLU A 204 -2.22 -9.71 9.16
CA GLU A 204 -3.36 -9.52 8.26
C GLU A 204 -3.75 -10.83 7.54
N GLY A 205 -2.94 -11.90 7.69
CA GLY A 205 -3.18 -13.18 7.02
C GLY A 205 -2.83 -13.17 5.53
N TRP A 206 -2.11 -12.15 5.06
CA TRP A 206 -1.65 -12.04 3.68
C TRP A 206 -0.55 -13.07 3.38
N SER A 207 -0.39 -13.43 2.10
CA SER A 207 0.78 -14.17 1.67
C SER A 207 2.05 -13.33 1.82
N TYR A 208 3.21 -13.98 1.93
CA TYR A 208 4.50 -13.29 2.01
C TYR A 208 4.72 -12.32 0.83
N MET A 209 4.30 -12.72 -0.38
CA MET A 209 4.45 -11.90 -1.59
C MET A 209 3.63 -10.61 -1.51
N GLU A 210 2.39 -10.70 -1.00
CA GLU A 210 1.53 -9.53 -0.78
C GLU A 210 2.07 -8.61 0.30
N GLY A 211 2.54 -9.19 1.43
CA GLY A 211 3.21 -8.43 2.48
C GLY A 211 4.48 -7.73 1.99
N PHE A 212 5.24 -8.38 1.10
CA PHE A 212 6.43 -7.82 0.47
C PHE A 212 6.08 -6.68 -0.49
N TYR A 213 5.12 -6.91 -1.39
CA TYR A 213 4.61 -5.91 -2.29
C TYR A 213 4.11 -4.67 -1.53
N PHE A 214 3.27 -4.87 -0.50
CA PHE A 214 2.77 -3.79 0.33
C PHE A 214 3.90 -3.01 1.02
N ALA A 215 4.87 -3.70 1.62
CA ALA A 215 6.01 -3.06 2.27
C ALA A 215 6.83 -2.21 1.28
N PHE A 216 7.13 -2.75 0.09
CA PHE A 216 7.88 -2.03 -0.94
C PHE A 216 7.13 -0.79 -1.44
N ILE A 217 5.85 -0.92 -1.81
CA ILE A 217 5.01 0.20 -2.29
C ILE A 217 4.82 1.29 -1.22
N THR A 218 4.75 0.88 0.04
CA THR A 218 4.64 1.79 1.19
C THR A 218 5.94 2.57 1.42
N LEU A 219 7.07 1.89 1.48
CA LEU A 219 8.36 2.49 1.84
C LEU A 219 9.01 3.26 0.68
N SER A 220 8.68 2.90 -0.56
CA SER A 220 8.98 3.72 -1.75
C SER A 220 8.07 4.94 -1.90
N THR A 221 7.10 5.13 -1.00
CA THR A 221 6.12 6.22 -1.02
C THR A 221 5.23 6.25 -2.28
N VAL A 222 5.07 5.11 -2.96
CA VAL A 222 4.17 4.98 -4.12
C VAL A 222 2.71 4.91 -3.66
N GLY A 223 2.41 4.07 -2.66
CA GLY A 223 1.12 4.04 -1.97
C GLY A 223 -0.12 3.81 -2.86
N PHE A 224 -0.25 2.67 -3.53
CA PHE A 224 -1.44 2.40 -4.36
C PHE A 224 -2.76 2.27 -3.59
N GLY A 225 -2.71 1.80 -2.33
CA GLY A 225 -3.87 1.68 -1.45
C GLY A 225 -4.82 0.51 -1.74
N ASP A 226 -4.36 -0.43 -2.56
CA ASP A 226 -4.97 -1.73 -2.82
C ASP A 226 -4.90 -2.65 -1.58
N TYR A 227 -3.80 -2.59 -0.83
CA TYR A 227 -3.64 -3.22 0.48
C TYR A 227 -3.62 -2.17 1.59
N VAL A 228 -4.37 -2.44 2.67
CA VAL A 228 -4.53 -1.51 3.78
C VAL A 228 -4.55 -2.28 5.10
N ILE A 229 -3.71 -1.83 6.03
CA ILE A 229 -3.63 -2.34 7.41
C ILE A 229 -4.92 -1.95 8.16
N ALA A 230 -5.36 -2.79 9.11
CA ALA A 230 -6.52 -2.61 10.00
C ALA A 230 -7.82 -3.29 9.57
N SER A 231 -7.81 -4.11 8.51
CA SER A 231 -8.95 -4.96 8.17
C SER A 231 -9.12 -6.08 9.21
N CYS A 232 -8.02 -6.74 9.58
CA CYS A 232 -8.04 -7.93 10.43
C CYS A 232 -7.85 -7.61 11.92
N LEU A 233 -6.96 -6.67 12.28
CA LEU A 233 -6.65 -6.30 13.67
C LEU A 233 -7.86 -5.81 14.49
N LEU A 234 -8.86 -5.23 13.84
CA LEU A 234 -10.09 -4.78 14.50
C LEU A 234 -11.13 -5.91 14.60
N SER A 235 -11.12 -6.89 13.69
CA SER A 235 -12.02 -8.05 13.72
C SER A 235 -11.81 -8.96 14.94
N ASP A 236 -10.58 -9.01 15.48
CA ASP A 236 -10.24 -9.92 16.58
C ASP A 236 -10.73 -9.44 17.96
N THR A 237 -11.02 -8.15 18.12
CA THR A 237 -11.67 -7.63 19.35
C THR A 237 -13.14 -8.04 19.48
N ARG A 238 -13.71 -8.68 18.45
CA ARG A 238 -15.10 -9.12 18.41
C ARG A 238 -15.31 -10.54 17.87
N LYS A 239 -14.35 -11.46 18.08
CA LYS A 239 -14.68 -12.89 17.92
C LYS A 239 -15.82 -13.24 18.90
N PRO A 240 -17.03 -13.62 18.42
CA PRO A 240 -17.99 -14.24 19.32
C PRO A 240 -17.33 -15.50 19.88
N ASN A 241 -17.36 -15.62 21.20
CA ASN A 241 -16.70 -16.68 21.94
C ASN A 241 -16.86 -18.04 21.24
N ARG A 242 -15.76 -18.75 20.96
CA ARG A 242 -15.77 -20.08 20.30
C ARG A 242 -16.68 -21.08 21.03
N ASP A 243 -17.01 -20.80 22.28
CA ASP A 243 -17.96 -21.54 23.09
C ASP A 243 -19.38 -21.56 22.50
N TRP A 244 -19.86 -20.48 21.88
CA TRP A 244 -21.24 -20.43 21.35
C TRP A 244 -21.44 -21.32 20.12
N GLN A 245 -20.47 -21.35 19.19
CA GLN A 245 -20.53 -22.26 18.04
C GLN A 245 -20.35 -23.73 18.45
N THR A 246 -19.63 -23.98 19.54
CA THR A 246 -19.46 -25.33 20.10
C THR A 246 -20.73 -25.77 20.82
N LEU A 247 -21.38 -24.87 21.56
CA LEU A 247 -22.70 -25.04 22.19
C LEU A 247 -23.81 -25.28 21.17
N GLU A 248 -23.81 -24.55 20.07
CA GLU A 248 -24.80 -24.73 18.99
C GLU A 248 -24.63 -26.08 18.28
N ARG A 249 -23.38 -26.52 18.10
CA ARG A 249 -23.06 -27.86 17.57
C ARG A 249 -23.40 -28.97 18.55
N THR A 250 -23.21 -28.78 19.85
CA THR A 250 -23.63 -29.77 20.87
C THR A 250 -25.16 -29.82 20.96
N LEU A 251 -25.85 -28.68 20.96
CA LEU A 251 -27.32 -28.62 20.96
C LEU A 251 -27.95 -29.23 19.69
N LYS A 252 -27.32 -29.07 18.52
CA LYS A 252 -27.74 -29.76 17.28
C LYS A 252 -27.39 -31.25 17.27
N SER A 253 -26.26 -31.65 17.86
CA SER A 253 -25.83 -33.05 17.96
C SER A 253 -26.64 -33.87 18.96
N SER A 254 -27.23 -33.25 19.99
CA SER A 254 -28.00 -33.94 21.03
C SER A 254 -29.47 -34.19 20.67
N GLY A 255 -29.89 -34.02 19.42
CA GLY A 255 -31.22 -34.43 18.96
C GLY A 255 -32.39 -33.65 19.57
N GLY A 256 -32.16 -32.41 20.04
CA GLY A 256 -33.16 -31.56 20.68
C GLY A 256 -34.08 -30.79 19.73
N LEU A 257 -34.49 -31.38 18.59
CA LEU A 257 -35.35 -30.71 17.60
C LEU A 257 -36.84 -30.63 18.01
N LEU A 258 -37.20 -31.13 19.20
CA LEU A 258 -38.60 -31.20 19.65
C LEU A 258 -39.00 -30.22 20.77
N LYS A 259 -38.09 -29.40 21.32
CA LYS A 259 -38.45 -28.47 22.43
C LYS A 259 -38.69 -27.02 22.03
N TYR A 260 -38.29 -26.59 20.83
CA TYR A 260 -38.49 -25.19 20.39
C TYR A 260 -39.87 -24.90 19.79
N ARG A 261 -40.63 -25.93 19.39
CA ARG A 261 -41.99 -25.74 18.85
C ARG A 261 -43.09 -25.66 19.92
N LEU A 262 -42.75 -25.90 21.19
CA LEU A 262 -43.68 -25.81 22.33
C LEU A 262 -43.52 -24.53 23.17
N LEU A 263 -42.45 -23.75 22.99
CA LEU A 263 -42.23 -22.48 23.72
C LEU A 263 -42.53 -21.21 22.90
N ALA A 264 -42.84 -21.33 21.61
CA ALA A 264 -43.24 -20.20 20.76
C ALA A 264 -44.77 -20.09 20.56
N GLY A 265 -45.58 -20.90 21.25
CA GLY A 265 -47.04 -21.01 21.06
C GLY A 265 -47.92 -20.47 22.19
N HIS A 266 -47.36 -19.90 23.26
CA HIS A 266 -48.15 -19.37 24.37
C HIS A 266 -47.54 -18.08 24.94
N GLY A 267 -48.17 -16.94 24.63
CA GLY A 267 -47.90 -15.67 25.29
C GLY A 267 -48.23 -14.47 24.42
N GLY A 268 -49.51 -14.10 24.31
CA GLY A 268 -49.89 -12.85 23.65
C GLY A 268 -51.39 -12.68 23.34
N SER A 269 -52.28 -13.01 24.29
CA SER A 269 -53.68 -12.57 24.27
C SER A 269 -54.07 -12.12 25.68
N ARG A 270 -54.66 -10.91 25.77
CA ARG A 270 -55.19 -10.19 26.96
C ARG A 270 -54.09 -9.58 27.84
N LEU A 271 -54.12 -8.29 28.21
CA LEU A 271 -55.20 -7.29 28.35
C LEU A 271 -54.98 -6.06 27.47
#